data_AF-A0A742RCP3-F1
#
_entry.id   AF-A0A742RCP3-F1
#
_cell.length_a   1.000
_cell.length_b   1.000
_cell.length_c   1.000
_cell.angle_alpha   90.00
_cell.angle_beta   90.00
_cell.angle_gamma   90.00
#
_symmetry.space_group_name_H-M   'P 1'
#
loop_
_entity.id
_entity.type
_entity.pdbx_description
1 polymer ?
#
loop_
_entity_poly.entity_id
_entity_poly.type
_entity_poly.pdbx_seq_one_letter_code
_entity_poly.pdbx_strand_id
1 'polypeptide(L)'
;MTIFWDVVKENVEVIGTLGTLATAWAAYEARNSAKAAMKATQLTSASLLEMKKASFKEWYGILLEQHNKLLDDVNKTLLTDTQFDVKLGINTIKGMYYYTTKNPVYIKYINHIILILNYLDKDFYLPSSADSEKRSYIEQLRNSISPKVSLLIAIFGLNIDNNKTYDAKKLYNLLNKYNFFESELFFEDAISKVHFLDSYVSEIFNKEYRRGVEFYVDEMVRGREPPNTNVLNRHQRVTFAVLWTYNNPCQQHLLEIFNKLPLYMRNSIELNMEKAAEEVVKFYSSLHRVIGWKLKITGLDERAIKDEKQLKRLIKIYYKYSFDTRQTGILLTNGVNNILAENIEDSLSKYSLSKAYLELKSNPHQSERIDRIVNEVERVIDAYKANLNSLSFN
;
A
#
# COMPACT_ATOMS: atom_id res chain seq x y z
N MET A 1 104.91 1.53 -14.28
CA MET A 1 103.47 1.85 -14.23
C MET A 1 102.71 0.53 -14.37
N THR A 2 102.69 -0.29 -13.33
CA THR A 2 102.16 -1.67 -13.41
C THR A 2 101.61 -2.13 -12.05
N ILE A 3 102.22 -1.69 -10.96
CA ILE A 3 101.77 -2.00 -9.58
C ILE A 3 100.36 -1.45 -9.28
N PHE A 4 99.94 -0.33 -9.91
CA PHE A 4 98.61 0.25 -9.68
C PHE A 4 97.48 -0.50 -10.42
N TRP A 5 97.79 -1.14 -11.55
CA TRP A 5 96.80 -1.87 -12.35
C TRP A 5 96.60 -3.30 -11.87
N ASP A 6 97.63 -3.94 -11.30
CA ASP A 6 97.53 -5.29 -10.74
C ASP A 6 96.72 -5.29 -9.44
N VAL A 7 96.85 -4.26 -8.58
CA VAL A 7 96.01 -4.08 -7.38
C VAL A 7 94.56 -3.77 -7.74
N VAL A 8 94.31 -3.04 -8.83
CA VAL A 8 92.94 -2.79 -9.32
C VAL A 8 92.33 -4.09 -9.87
N LYS A 9 93.10 -4.91 -10.59
CA LYS A 9 92.64 -6.22 -11.11
C LYS A 9 92.36 -7.25 -10.02
N GLU A 10 93.18 -7.34 -8.98
CA GLU A 10 92.94 -8.23 -7.82
C GLU A 10 91.73 -7.81 -6.98
N ASN A 11 91.31 -6.55 -7.04
CA ASN A 11 90.19 -6.03 -6.25
C ASN A 11 88.92 -5.73 -7.07
N VAL A 12 88.87 -6.04 -8.37
CA VAL A 12 87.65 -5.84 -9.20
C VAL A 12 86.46 -6.64 -8.65
N GLU A 13 86.68 -7.85 -8.14
CA GLU A 13 85.62 -8.64 -7.50
C GLU A 13 85.15 -8.01 -6.17
N VAL A 14 86.06 -7.41 -5.40
CA VAL A 14 85.74 -6.73 -4.13
C VAL A 14 85.00 -5.40 -4.38
N ILE A 15 85.40 -4.64 -5.40
CA ILE A 15 84.74 -3.39 -5.82
C ILE A 15 83.37 -3.69 -6.45
N GLY A 16 83.25 -4.77 -7.23
CA GLY A 16 81.99 -5.25 -7.81
C GLY A 16 81.00 -5.72 -6.74
N THR A 17 81.47 -6.49 -5.74
CA THR A 17 80.64 -6.94 -4.61
C THR A 17 80.20 -5.80 -3.69
N LEU A 18 81.08 -4.83 -3.41
CA LEU A 18 80.73 -3.60 -2.68
C LEU A 18 79.69 -2.74 -3.44
N GLY A 19 79.81 -2.64 -4.76
CA GLY A 19 78.81 -1.98 -5.62
C GLY A 19 77.45 -2.67 -5.58
N THR A 20 77.41 -4.01 -5.64
CA THR A 20 76.16 -4.77 -5.50
C THR A 20 75.55 -4.69 -4.09
N LEU A 21 76.37 -4.65 -3.03
CA LEU A 21 75.91 -4.47 -1.66
C LEU A 21 75.37 -3.06 -1.42
N ALA A 22 76.01 -2.03 -1.97
CA ALA A 22 75.52 -0.65 -1.92
C ALA A 22 74.20 -0.49 -2.70
N THR A 23 74.09 -1.13 -3.86
CA THR A 23 72.86 -1.13 -4.68
C THR A 23 71.73 -1.91 -3.99
N ALA A 24 72.04 -3.03 -3.35
CA ALA A 24 71.09 -3.81 -2.56
C ALA A 24 70.65 -3.07 -1.28
N TRP A 25 71.56 -2.33 -0.63
CA TRP A 25 71.27 -1.49 0.51
C TRP A 25 70.37 -0.31 0.13
N ALA A 26 70.69 0.39 -0.95
CA ALA A 26 69.85 1.46 -1.49
C ALA A 26 68.46 0.94 -1.90
N ALA A 27 68.37 -0.26 -2.49
CA ALA A 27 67.09 -0.90 -2.80
C ALA A 27 66.31 -1.31 -1.53
N TYR A 28 67.00 -1.77 -0.49
CA TYR A 28 66.41 -2.12 0.81
C TYR A 28 65.90 -0.89 1.56
N GLU A 29 66.68 0.20 1.59
CA GLU A 29 66.25 1.50 2.13
C GLU A 29 65.11 2.11 1.33
N ALA A 30 65.16 2.04 -0.02
CA ALA A 30 64.06 2.49 -0.86
C ALA A 30 62.77 1.69 -0.61
N ARG A 31 62.86 0.37 -0.40
CA ARG A 31 61.72 -0.48 -0.04
C ARG A 31 61.17 -0.13 1.35
N ASN A 32 62.02 0.11 2.33
CA ASN A 32 61.60 0.51 3.68
C ASN A 32 61.01 1.93 3.69
N SER A 33 61.57 2.85 2.91
CA SER A 33 61.04 4.19 2.67
C SER A 33 59.68 4.16 1.99
N ALA A 34 59.51 3.34 0.95
CA ALA A 34 58.22 3.13 0.28
C ALA A 34 57.16 2.54 1.22
N LYS A 35 57.53 1.58 2.09
CA LYS A 35 56.61 1.05 3.12
C LYS A 35 56.24 2.10 4.15
N ALA A 36 57.18 2.95 4.57
CA ALA A 36 56.92 4.05 5.50
C ALA A 36 56.02 5.11 4.85
N ALA A 37 56.25 5.46 3.59
CA ALA A 37 55.40 6.35 2.80
C ALA A 37 54.00 5.76 2.61
N MET A 38 53.88 4.46 2.32
CA MET A 38 52.59 3.76 2.26
C MET A 38 51.86 3.81 3.60
N LYS A 39 52.55 3.50 4.72
CA LYS A 39 51.98 3.63 6.06
C LYS A 39 51.57 5.07 6.37
N ALA A 40 52.37 6.06 5.99
CA ALA A 40 52.03 7.46 6.16
C ALA A 40 50.80 7.84 5.33
N THR A 41 50.72 7.45 4.05
CA THR A 41 49.53 7.67 3.22
C THR A 41 48.30 6.95 3.76
N GLN A 42 48.45 5.73 4.31
CA GLN A 42 47.37 5.00 4.97
C GLN A 42 46.90 5.74 6.22
N LEU A 43 47.81 6.20 7.08
CA LEU A 43 47.51 6.99 8.26
C LEU A 43 46.84 8.34 7.90
N THR A 44 47.32 9.03 6.87
CA THR A 44 46.70 10.26 6.36
C THR A 44 45.31 9.99 5.79
N SER A 45 45.13 8.90 5.04
CA SER A 45 43.82 8.51 4.50
C SER A 45 42.82 8.15 5.62
N ALA A 46 43.27 7.43 6.64
CA ALA A 46 42.48 7.08 7.81
C ALA A 46 42.12 8.33 8.63
N SER A 47 43.07 9.24 8.83
CA SER A 47 42.83 10.53 9.50
C SER A 47 41.84 11.40 8.74
N LEU A 48 41.93 11.46 7.40
CA LEU A 48 41.00 12.20 6.56
C LEU A 48 39.60 11.57 6.56
N LEU A 49 39.51 10.25 6.61
CA LEU A 49 38.24 9.53 6.76
C LEU A 49 37.60 9.82 8.12
N GLU A 50 38.36 9.75 9.22
CA GLU A 50 37.88 10.08 10.56
C GLU A 50 37.43 11.54 10.66
N MET A 51 38.15 12.48 10.03
CA MET A 51 37.74 13.88 9.97
C MET A 51 36.43 14.06 9.19
N LYS A 52 36.27 13.40 8.03
CA LYS A 52 35.02 13.40 7.26
C LYS A 52 33.87 12.81 8.07
N LYS A 53 34.11 11.70 8.78
CA LYS A 53 33.14 11.05 9.64
C LYS A 53 32.72 11.95 10.81
N ALA A 54 33.67 12.63 11.45
CA ALA A 54 33.40 13.56 12.53
C ALA A 54 32.55 14.75 12.05
N SER A 55 32.96 15.38 10.94
CA SER A 55 32.20 16.47 10.33
C SER A 55 30.79 16.03 9.90
N PHE A 56 30.67 14.83 9.32
CA PHE A 56 29.38 14.26 8.97
C PHE A 56 28.47 14.10 10.19
N LYS A 57 28.99 13.53 11.29
CA LYS A 57 28.24 13.34 12.53
C LYS A 57 27.82 14.66 13.17
N GLU A 58 28.66 15.69 13.12
CA GLU A 58 28.36 17.02 13.63
C GLU A 58 27.17 17.64 12.88
N TRP A 59 27.25 17.68 11.55
CA TRP A 59 26.17 18.19 10.70
C TRP A 59 24.89 17.37 10.83
N TYR A 60 25.00 16.04 10.86
CA TYR A 60 23.85 15.16 11.11
C TYR A 60 23.22 15.44 12.47
N GLY A 61 24.03 15.69 13.51
CA GLY A 61 23.57 16.10 14.83
C GLY A 61 22.77 17.40 14.81
N ILE A 62 23.26 18.43 14.10
CA ILE A 62 22.54 19.71 13.91
C ILE A 62 21.20 19.47 13.22
N LEU A 63 21.20 18.65 12.17
CA LEU A 63 19.99 18.30 11.43
C LEU A 63 18.97 17.56 12.32
N LEU A 64 19.43 16.65 13.19
CA LEU A 64 18.57 15.95 14.15
C LEU A 64 18.02 16.89 15.24
N GLU A 65 18.80 17.85 15.72
CA GLU A 65 18.31 18.84 16.68
C GLU A 65 17.19 19.69 16.07
N GLN A 66 17.37 20.14 14.82
CA GLN A 66 16.33 20.85 14.10
C GLN A 66 15.11 19.96 13.81
N HIS A 67 15.32 18.67 13.53
CA HIS A 67 14.24 17.70 13.36
C HIS A 67 13.39 17.59 14.63
N ASN A 68 14.01 17.46 15.80
CA ASN A 68 13.28 17.36 17.07
C ASN A 68 12.40 18.60 17.32
N LYS A 69 12.94 19.81 17.07
CA LYS A 69 12.18 21.06 17.19
C LYS A 69 10.97 21.10 16.25
N LEU A 70 11.16 20.72 14.99
CA LEU A 70 10.07 20.70 14.02
C LEU A 70 9.06 19.58 14.29
N LEU A 71 9.52 18.43 14.78
CA LEU A 71 8.67 17.31 15.17
C LEU A 71 7.74 17.70 16.34
N ASP A 72 8.24 18.46 17.32
CA ASP A 72 7.41 19.00 18.40
C ASP A 72 6.31 19.92 17.86
N ASP A 73 6.62 20.79 16.89
CA ASP A 73 5.64 21.65 16.23
C ASP A 73 4.59 20.84 15.47
N VAL A 74 5.02 19.80 14.74
CA VAL A 74 4.12 18.87 14.04
C VAL A 74 3.21 18.14 15.02
N ASN A 75 3.75 17.61 16.12
CA ASN A 75 2.98 16.91 17.14
C ASN A 75 1.93 17.84 17.80
N LYS A 76 2.31 19.08 18.16
CA LYS A 76 1.36 20.08 18.67
C LYS A 76 0.26 20.41 17.66
N THR A 77 0.63 20.50 16.39
CA THR A 77 -0.32 20.73 15.30
C THR A 77 -1.28 19.56 15.17
N LEU A 78 -0.78 18.32 15.14
CA LEU A 78 -1.61 17.11 15.07
C LEU A 78 -2.54 16.94 16.28
N LEU A 79 -2.11 17.34 17.48
CA LEU A 79 -2.93 17.28 18.69
C LEU A 79 -4.10 18.28 18.66
N THR A 80 -3.92 19.43 18.00
CA THR A 80 -4.95 20.48 17.89
C THR A 80 -5.80 20.35 16.62
N ASP A 81 -5.41 19.46 15.71
CA ASP A 81 -6.04 19.25 14.41
C ASP A 81 -7.26 18.32 14.52
N THR A 82 -8.43 18.91 14.77
CA THR A 82 -9.71 18.18 14.87
C THR A 82 -10.19 17.56 13.56
N GLN A 83 -9.62 17.95 12.40
CA GLN A 83 -10.06 17.48 11.09
C GLN A 83 -9.19 16.36 10.54
N PHE A 84 -7.95 16.20 11.03
CA PHE A 84 -7.03 15.16 10.56
C PHE A 84 -7.65 13.76 10.69
N ASP A 85 -8.12 13.40 11.88
CA ASP A 85 -8.68 12.07 12.13
C ASP A 85 -10.03 11.86 11.42
N VAL A 86 -10.80 12.93 11.23
CA VAL A 86 -12.03 12.90 10.42
C VAL A 86 -11.71 12.60 8.95
N LYS A 87 -10.71 13.27 8.37
CA LYS A 87 -10.28 13.05 6.98
C LYS A 87 -9.65 11.66 6.80
N LEU A 88 -8.89 11.21 7.79
CA LEU A 88 -8.33 9.86 7.81
C LEU A 88 -9.43 8.79 7.89
N GLY A 89 -10.46 9.01 8.70
CA GLY A 89 -11.64 8.14 8.83
C GLY A 89 -12.49 8.04 7.56
N ILE A 90 -12.59 9.11 6.77
CA ILE A 90 -13.19 9.07 5.41
C ILE A 90 -12.35 8.21 4.45
N ASN A 91 -11.05 8.03 4.77
CA ASN A 91 -10.11 7.16 4.09
C ASN A 91 -10.08 7.39 2.57
N THR A 92 -9.90 8.64 2.15
CA THR A 92 -9.75 9.00 0.72
C THR A 92 -8.44 9.73 0.51
N ILE A 93 -7.56 9.19 -0.33
CA ILE A 93 -6.17 9.67 -0.43
C ILE A 93 -6.07 11.12 -0.91
N LYS A 94 -6.84 11.51 -1.94
CA LYS A 94 -6.87 12.90 -2.41
C LYS A 94 -7.36 13.86 -1.33
N GLY A 95 -8.41 13.47 -0.59
CA GLY A 95 -8.96 14.27 0.49
C GLY A 95 -7.94 14.49 1.62
N MET A 96 -7.19 13.44 1.97
CA MET A 96 -6.14 13.52 2.98
C MET A 96 -4.94 14.32 2.49
N TYR A 97 -4.46 14.06 1.27
CA TYR A 97 -3.34 14.77 0.66
C TYR A 97 -3.57 16.27 0.60
N TYR A 98 -4.69 16.73 -0.01
CA TYR A 98 -4.96 18.17 -0.09
C TYR A 98 -5.20 18.83 1.28
N TYR A 99 -5.58 18.04 2.28
CA TYR A 99 -5.72 18.53 3.64
C TYR A 99 -4.34 18.78 4.25
N THR A 100 -3.46 17.77 4.22
CA THR A 100 -2.14 17.84 4.85
C THR A 100 -1.18 18.77 4.11
N THR A 101 -1.21 18.82 2.77
CA THR A 101 -0.31 19.66 1.96
C THR A 101 -0.68 21.14 1.96
N LYS A 102 -1.71 21.56 2.69
CA LYS A 102 -2.05 22.98 2.92
C LYS A 102 -1.45 23.52 4.23
N ASN A 103 -0.99 22.63 5.10
CA ASN A 103 -0.46 23.03 6.39
C ASN A 103 1.04 23.36 6.28
N PRO A 104 1.44 24.63 6.52
CA PRO A 104 2.84 25.04 6.39
C PRO A 104 3.77 24.36 7.39
N VAL A 105 3.27 23.95 8.58
CA VAL A 105 4.07 23.23 9.58
C VAL A 105 4.47 21.86 9.03
N TYR A 106 3.52 21.14 8.42
CA TYR A 106 3.79 19.85 7.80
C TYR A 106 4.76 19.99 6.62
N ILE A 107 4.54 20.97 5.71
CA ILE A 107 5.43 21.21 4.57
C ILE A 107 6.87 21.51 5.03
N LYS A 108 7.02 22.37 6.05
CA LYS A 108 8.33 22.74 6.60
C LYS A 108 9.05 21.50 7.14
N TYR A 109 8.35 20.64 7.88
CA TYR A 109 8.90 19.40 8.40
C TYR A 109 9.30 18.44 7.28
N ILE A 110 8.46 18.28 6.26
CA ILE A 110 8.75 17.40 5.12
C ILE A 110 9.98 17.85 4.34
N ASN A 111 10.14 19.15 4.10
CA ASN A 111 11.35 19.68 3.48
C ASN A 111 12.61 19.40 4.33
N HIS A 112 12.48 19.39 5.66
CA HIS A 112 13.56 19.02 6.57
C HIS A 112 13.88 17.52 6.52
N ILE A 113 12.87 16.64 6.41
CA ILE A 113 13.08 15.21 6.18
C ILE A 113 13.83 14.98 4.86
N ILE A 114 13.43 15.66 3.78
CA ILE A 114 14.16 15.58 2.49
C ILE A 114 15.62 16.03 2.66
N LEU A 115 15.87 17.10 3.42
CA LEU A 115 17.21 17.60 3.70
C LEU A 115 18.07 16.53 4.40
N ILE A 116 17.56 15.91 5.46
CA ILE A 116 18.26 14.86 6.21
C ILE A 116 18.56 13.65 5.32
N LEU A 117 17.55 13.14 4.64
CA LEU A 117 17.70 11.96 3.78
C LEU A 117 18.65 12.23 2.62
N ASN A 118 18.62 13.44 2.05
CA ASN A 118 19.54 13.84 0.98
C ASN A 118 20.99 14.00 1.49
N TYR A 119 21.17 14.49 2.72
CA TYR A 119 22.49 14.59 3.36
C TYR A 119 23.10 13.19 3.59
N LEU A 120 22.29 12.25 4.11
CA LEU A 120 22.67 10.84 4.20
C LEU A 120 22.98 10.21 2.83
N ASP A 121 22.30 10.68 1.79
CA ASP A 121 22.49 10.15 0.45
C ASP A 121 23.80 10.59 -0.20
N LYS A 122 24.08 11.90 -0.16
CA LYS A 122 25.14 12.53 -0.94
C LYS A 122 26.42 12.77 -0.17
N ASP A 123 26.31 13.10 1.12
CA ASP A 123 27.43 13.62 1.92
C ASP A 123 27.97 12.57 2.89
N PHE A 124 27.56 11.30 2.75
CA PHE A 124 28.04 10.21 3.59
C PHE A 124 29.55 10.00 3.44
N TYR A 125 30.22 9.80 4.56
CA TYR A 125 31.69 9.74 4.62
C TYR A 125 32.28 8.45 4.03
N LEU A 126 31.48 7.39 3.85
CA LEU A 126 31.89 6.13 3.22
C LEU A 126 31.38 6.02 1.78
N PRO A 127 32.02 5.15 0.97
CA PRO A 127 31.54 4.79 -0.36
C PRO A 127 30.08 4.31 -0.35
N SER A 128 29.43 4.39 -1.50
CA SER A 128 28.03 4.00 -1.70
C SER A 128 27.69 2.55 -1.35
N SER A 129 28.69 1.69 -1.13
CA SER A 129 28.53 0.29 -0.72
C SER A 129 28.34 0.08 0.79
N ALA A 130 28.46 1.14 1.61
CA ALA A 130 28.33 1.07 3.07
C ALA A 130 26.87 1.21 3.54
N ASP A 131 25.96 0.40 2.97
CA ASP A 131 24.52 0.53 3.22
C ASP A 131 24.10 0.21 4.66
N SER A 132 24.85 -0.64 5.37
CA SER A 132 24.54 -1.01 6.76
C SER A 132 24.67 0.18 7.73
N GLU A 133 25.73 0.99 7.61
CA GLU A 133 25.92 2.16 8.47
C GLU A 133 24.89 3.25 8.15
N LYS A 134 24.58 3.49 6.86
CA LYS A 134 23.51 4.41 6.47
C LYS A 134 22.16 4.02 7.07
N ARG A 135 21.84 2.72 7.06
CA ARG A 135 20.61 2.20 7.67
C ARG A 135 20.52 2.49 9.16
N SER A 136 21.63 2.43 9.91
CA SER A 136 21.62 2.77 11.34
C SER A 136 21.23 4.23 11.60
N TYR A 137 21.70 5.16 10.77
CA TYR A 137 21.30 6.57 10.85
C TYR A 137 19.82 6.79 10.49
N ILE A 138 19.35 6.09 9.44
CA ILE A 138 17.92 6.11 9.05
C ILE A 138 17.04 5.56 10.17
N GLU A 139 17.46 4.45 10.78
CA GLU A 139 16.75 3.83 11.90
C GLU A 139 16.69 4.78 13.12
N GLN A 140 17.78 5.47 13.44
CA GLN A 140 17.79 6.50 14.49
C GLN A 140 16.76 7.60 14.21
N LEU A 141 16.69 8.10 12.97
CA LEU A 141 15.70 9.09 12.57
C LEU A 141 14.27 8.52 12.70
N ARG A 142 14.02 7.33 12.13
CA ARG A 142 12.73 6.65 12.15
C ARG A 142 12.20 6.44 13.56
N ASN A 143 13.05 5.94 14.47
CA ASN A 143 12.64 5.60 15.83
C ASN A 143 12.22 6.81 16.67
N SER A 144 12.55 8.03 16.24
CA SER A 144 12.09 9.26 16.88
C SER A 144 10.71 9.72 16.38
N ILE A 145 10.19 9.15 15.28
CA ILE A 145 8.98 9.59 14.60
C ILE A 145 7.82 8.68 15.00
N SER A 146 6.67 9.27 15.34
CA SER A 146 5.48 8.51 15.67
C SER A 146 4.80 7.96 14.41
N PRO A 147 4.03 6.85 14.51
CA PRO A 147 3.34 6.27 13.35
C PRO A 147 2.44 7.26 12.59
N LYS A 148 1.78 8.17 13.31
CA LYS A 148 0.93 9.22 12.73
C LYS A 148 1.73 10.21 11.88
N VAL A 149 2.95 10.55 12.30
CA VAL A 149 3.87 11.40 11.54
C VAL A 149 4.53 10.61 10.40
N SER A 150 4.86 9.33 10.60
CA SER A 150 5.30 8.44 9.52
C SER A 150 4.26 8.35 8.40
N LEU A 151 2.98 8.25 8.75
CA LEU A 151 1.86 8.27 7.79
C LEU A 151 1.80 9.61 7.02
N LEU A 152 2.00 10.73 7.71
CA LEU A 152 2.10 12.05 7.08
C LEU A 152 3.23 12.09 6.05
N ILE A 153 4.43 11.62 6.41
CA ILE A 153 5.59 11.55 5.50
C ILE A 153 5.26 10.67 4.29
N ALA A 154 4.65 9.50 4.51
CA ALA A 154 4.28 8.58 3.45
C ALA A 154 3.29 9.22 2.46
N ILE A 155 2.28 9.95 2.95
CA ILE A 155 1.29 10.65 2.11
C ILE A 155 1.94 11.75 1.27
N PHE A 156 2.87 12.53 1.84
CA PHE A 156 3.61 13.56 1.09
C PHE A 156 4.49 12.96 0.00
N GLY A 157 5.01 11.75 0.18
CA GLY A 157 5.82 11.08 -0.85
C GLY A 157 5.01 10.52 -2.03
N LEU A 158 3.67 10.57 -2.01
CA LEU A 158 2.86 10.02 -3.10
C LEU A 158 2.77 10.95 -4.32
N ASN A 159 2.74 10.36 -5.51
CA ASN A 159 2.50 11.02 -6.79
C ASN A 159 1.00 11.27 -7.00
N ILE A 160 0.46 12.34 -6.38
CA ILE A 160 -0.97 12.68 -6.50
C ILE A 160 -1.18 13.86 -7.43
N ASP A 161 -0.47 14.96 -7.18
CA ASP A 161 -0.51 16.18 -7.98
C ASP A 161 0.85 16.88 -7.90
N ASN A 162 1.20 17.63 -8.95
CA ASN A 162 2.41 18.45 -8.97
C ASN A 162 2.34 19.53 -7.88
N ASN A 163 3.03 19.29 -6.77
CA ASN A 163 3.20 20.27 -5.70
C ASN A 163 4.50 21.05 -5.91
N LYS A 164 4.44 22.39 -5.86
CA LYS A 164 5.61 23.27 -5.99
C LYS A 164 6.26 23.64 -4.65
N THR A 165 5.64 23.26 -3.52
CA THR A 165 6.09 23.68 -2.17
C THR A 165 7.11 22.73 -1.53
N TYR A 166 7.22 21.50 -2.05
CA TYR A 166 8.24 20.52 -1.69
C TYR A 166 8.45 19.56 -2.87
N ASP A 167 9.58 18.85 -2.88
CA ASP A 167 9.93 17.91 -3.94
C ASP A 167 9.43 16.49 -3.62
N ALA A 168 8.18 16.19 -4.02
CA ALA A 168 7.54 14.89 -3.77
C ALA A 168 8.29 13.72 -4.41
N LYS A 169 8.81 13.90 -5.64
CA LYS A 169 9.56 12.85 -6.36
C LYS A 169 10.86 12.53 -5.63
N LYS A 170 11.58 13.55 -5.18
CA LYS A 170 12.81 13.34 -4.39
C LYS A 170 12.52 12.67 -3.06
N LEU A 171 11.47 13.11 -2.35
CA LEU A 171 11.03 12.46 -1.12
C LEU A 171 10.72 10.97 -1.35
N TYR A 172 9.87 10.66 -2.33
CA TYR A 172 9.52 9.29 -2.71
C TYR A 172 10.75 8.41 -2.96
N ASN A 173 11.69 8.91 -3.77
CA ASN A 173 12.89 8.17 -4.13
C ASN A 173 13.78 7.89 -2.92
N LEU A 174 13.94 8.87 -2.03
CA LEU A 174 14.73 8.71 -0.81
C LEU A 174 14.07 7.74 0.17
N LEU A 175 12.75 7.82 0.36
CA LEU A 175 12.00 6.92 1.23
C LEU A 175 12.12 5.46 0.78
N ASN A 176 11.99 5.20 -0.53
CA ASN A 176 12.13 3.85 -1.09
C ASN A 176 13.58 3.36 -1.10
N LYS A 177 14.54 4.22 -1.47
CA LYS A 177 15.97 3.86 -1.48
C LYS A 177 16.44 3.35 -0.12
N TYR A 178 15.94 3.95 0.97
CA TYR A 178 16.33 3.61 2.33
C TYR A 178 15.36 2.66 3.05
N ASN A 179 14.35 2.12 2.36
CA ASN A 179 13.30 1.30 2.98
C ASN A 179 12.76 1.93 4.28
N PHE A 180 12.49 3.24 4.24
CA PHE A 180 12.24 4.05 5.42
C PHE A 180 11.11 3.50 6.31
N PHE A 181 10.14 2.78 5.72
CA PHE A 181 8.97 2.24 6.40
C PHE A 181 8.98 0.71 6.60
N GLU A 182 10.13 0.03 6.45
CA GLU A 182 10.20 -1.44 6.49
C GLU A 182 9.60 -2.09 7.75
N SER A 183 9.65 -1.39 8.89
CA SER A 183 9.12 -1.84 10.18
C SER A 183 7.93 -0.99 10.66
N GLU A 184 7.40 -0.12 9.82
CA GLU A 184 6.40 0.88 10.21
C GLU A 184 4.97 0.31 10.13
N LEU A 185 4.22 0.50 11.21
CA LEU A 185 2.79 0.21 11.27
C LEU A 185 2.01 1.51 11.39
N PHE A 186 1.62 2.07 10.25
CA PHE A 186 1.04 3.41 10.15
C PHE A 186 -0.28 3.64 10.91
N PHE A 187 -1.07 2.58 11.15
CA PHE A 187 -2.44 2.67 11.65
C PHE A 187 -2.56 1.99 13.02
N GLU A 188 -3.27 2.61 13.96
CA GLU A 188 -3.48 2.07 15.32
C GLU A 188 -4.08 0.65 15.31
N ASP A 189 -5.03 0.40 14.41
CA ASP A 189 -5.61 -0.93 14.23
C ASP A 189 -4.55 -1.99 13.83
N ALA A 190 -3.58 -1.61 13.00
CA ALA A 190 -2.49 -2.51 12.61
C ALA A 190 -1.54 -2.78 13.79
N ILE A 191 -1.24 -1.75 14.59
CA ILE A 191 -0.41 -1.85 15.80
C ILE A 191 -1.08 -2.80 16.81
N SER A 192 -2.39 -2.65 17.04
CA SER A 192 -3.14 -3.52 17.96
C SER A 192 -3.20 -4.98 17.50
N LYS A 193 -2.98 -5.23 16.20
CA LYS A 193 -3.00 -6.56 15.56
C LYS A 193 -1.62 -6.96 15.02
N VAL A 194 -0.52 -6.50 15.63
CA VAL A 194 0.85 -6.76 15.16
C VAL A 194 1.18 -8.24 14.96
N HIS A 195 0.58 -9.14 15.74
CA HIS A 195 0.77 -10.59 15.59
C HIS A 195 -0.15 -11.25 14.53
N PHE A 196 -1.09 -10.49 13.96
CA PHE A 196 -2.12 -10.96 13.02
C PHE A 196 -2.30 -9.96 11.86
N LEU A 197 -1.20 -9.50 11.28
CA LEU A 197 -1.21 -8.50 10.21
C LEU A 197 -1.93 -9.00 8.96
N ASP A 198 -1.86 -10.30 8.66
CA ASP A 198 -2.62 -10.95 7.59
C ASP A 198 -4.15 -10.81 7.79
N SER A 199 -4.63 -11.00 9.02
CA SER A 199 -6.03 -10.81 9.38
C SER A 199 -6.43 -9.34 9.28
N TYR A 200 -5.59 -8.43 9.78
CA TYR A 200 -5.82 -6.99 9.66
C TYR A 200 -5.98 -6.56 8.19
N VAL A 201 -5.04 -6.95 7.33
CA VAL A 201 -5.08 -6.62 5.89
C VAL A 201 -6.31 -7.26 5.22
N SER A 202 -6.65 -8.50 5.58
CA SER A 202 -7.83 -9.18 5.06
C SER A 202 -9.13 -8.46 5.43
N GLU A 203 -9.28 -8.00 6.67
CA GLU A 203 -10.46 -7.26 7.14
C GLU A 203 -10.67 -5.96 6.36
N ILE A 204 -9.61 -5.15 6.22
CA ILE A 204 -9.70 -3.88 5.48
C ILE A 204 -9.96 -4.12 3.99
N PHE A 205 -9.33 -5.14 3.40
CA PHE A 205 -9.53 -5.50 2.00
C PHE A 205 -10.96 -5.95 1.72
N ASN A 206 -11.49 -6.80 2.60
CA ASN A 206 -12.85 -7.30 2.52
C ASN A 206 -13.87 -6.15 2.61
N LYS A 207 -13.67 -5.25 3.58
CA LYS A 207 -14.56 -4.12 3.82
C LYS A 207 -14.54 -3.10 2.69
N GLU A 208 -13.35 -2.72 2.22
CA GLU A 208 -13.17 -1.55 1.36
C GLU A 208 -13.12 -1.87 -0.14
N TYR A 209 -12.82 -3.11 -0.54
CA TYR A 209 -12.65 -3.47 -1.96
C TYR A 209 -13.43 -4.70 -2.38
N ARG A 210 -13.23 -5.84 -1.68
CA ARG A 210 -13.77 -7.14 -2.12
C ARG A 210 -15.29 -7.14 -2.25
N ARG A 211 -16.03 -6.57 -1.29
CA ARG A 211 -17.50 -6.48 -1.35
C ARG A 211 -18.01 -5.80 -2.62
N GLY A 212 -17.28 -4.79 -3.09
CA GLY A 212 -17.61 -4.10 -4.33
C GLY A 212 -17.40 -5.00 -5.56
N VAL A 213 -16.35 -5.81 -5.55
CA VAL A 213 -16.08 -6.82 -6.60
C VAL A 213 -17.11 -7.96 -6.55
N GLU A 214 -17.50 -8.43 -5.36
CA GLU A 214 -18.57 -9.43 -5.20
C GLU A 214 -19.88 -8.93 -5.78
N PHE A 215 -20.26 -7.69 -5.46
CA PHE A 215 -21.45 -7.06 -6.03
C PHE A 215 -21.36 -6.96 -7.56
N TYR A 216 -20.19 -6.59 -8.08
CA TYR A 216 -19.95 -6.51 -9.52
C TYR A 216 -20.14 -7.88 -10.20
N VAL A 217 -19.59 -8.94 -9.61
CA VAL A 217 -19.76 -10.33 -10.07
C VAL A 217 -21.23 -10.75 -10.04
N ASP A 218 -21.94 -10.46 -8.95
CA ASP A 218 -23.36 -10.80 -8.80
C ASP A 218 -24.23 -10.13 -9.88
N GLU A 219 -23.95 -8.88 -10.24
CA GLU A 219 -24.65 -8.19 -11.32
C GLU A 219 -24.36 -8.83 -12.69
N MET A 220 -23.12 -9.24 -12.95
CA MET A 220 -22.78 -9.98 -14.18
C MET A 220 -23.48 -11.33 -14.27
N VAL A 221 -23.56 -12.08 -13.16
CA VAL A 221 -24.29 -13.35 -13.08
C VAL A 221 -25.77 -13.15 -13.38
N ARG A 222 -26.38 -12.05 -12.90
CA ARG A 222 -27.76 -11.65 -13.22
C ARG A 222 -27.95 -11.24 -14.69
N GLY A 223 -26.89 -11.20 -15.49
CA GLY A 223 -26.93 -10.80 -16.91
C GLY A 223 -27.20 -9.31 -17.09
N ARG A 224 -26.98 -8.49 -16.06
CA ARG A 224 -27.09 -7.04 -16.14
C ARG A 224 -25.79 -6.45 -16.67
N GLU A 225 -25.88 -5.27 -17.28
CA GLU A 225 -24.67 -4.52 -17.59
C GLU A 225 -23.93 -4.24 -16.28
N PRO A 226 -22.63 -4.58 -16.20
CA PRO A 226 -21.88 -4.37 -14.98
C PRO A 226 -21.88 -2.89 -14.61
N PRO A 227 -22.03 -2.55 -13.33
CA PRO A 227 -21.94 -1.16 -12.89
C PRO A 227 -20.60 -0.58 -13.30
N ASN A 228 -20.58 0.72 -13.65
CA ASN A 228 -19.38 1.39 -14.11
C ASN A 228 -18.21 1.14 -13.14
N THR A 229 -17.14 0.51 -13.61
CA THR A 229 -15.94 0.14 -12.81
C THR A 229 -15.29 1.36 -12.17
N ASN A 230 -15.56 2.56 -12.68
CA ASN A 230 -15.20 3.82 -12.03
C ASN A 230 -15.75 3.93 -10.61
N VAL A 231 -16.85 3.28 -10.24
CA VAL A 231 -17.37 3.32 -8.86
C VAL A 231 -16.42 2.63 -7.89
N LEU A 232 -15.79 1.51 -8.29
CA LEU A 232 -14.77 0.81 -7.50
C LEU A 232 -13.44 1.58 -7.48
N ASN A 233 -13.16 2.34 -8.53
CA ASN A 233 -11.89 3.03 -8.74
C ASN A 233 -11.90 4.52 -8.34
N ARG A 234 -13.06 5.09 -8.00
CA ARG A 234 -13.26 6.56 -7.88
C ARG A 234 -12.44 7.18 -6.77
N HIS A 235 -12.25 6.47 -5.67
CA HIS A 235 -11.56 6.96 -4.48
C HIS A 235 -10.56 5.94 -3.97
N GLN A 236 -9.30 6.17 -4.31
CA GLN A 236 -8.16 5.45 -3.73
C GLN A 236 -8.14 5.66 -2.21
N ARG A 237 -8.08 4.55 -1.46
CA ARG A 237 -8.04 4.57 0.01
C ARG A 237 -6.65 4.97 0.47
N VAL A 238 -6.55 5.76 1.54
CA VAL A 238 -5.25 6.13 2.16
C VAL A 238 -4.50 4.87 2.56
N THR A 239 -5.21 3.93 3.19
CA THR A 239 -4.66 2.65 3.63
C THR A 239 -4.01 1.89 2.48
N PHE A 240 -4.74 1.65 1.39
CA PHE A 240 -4.16 0.93 0.25
C PHE A 240 -3.06 1.72 -0.45
N ALA A 241 -3.22 3.03 -0.63
CA ALA A 241 -2.20 3.88 -1.24
C ALA A 241 -0.85 3.76 -0.51
N VAL A 242 -0.84 3.92 0.81
CA VAL A 242 0.39 3.88 1.61
C VAL A 242 0.95 2.46 1.69
N LEU A 243 0.10 1.47 2.00
CA LEU A 243 0.55 0.08 2.15
C LEU A 243 1.06 -0.52 0.84
N TRP A 244 0.51 -0.11 -0.30
CA TRP A 244 0.92 -0.57 -1.63
C TRP A 244 2.23 0.06 -2.07
N THR A 245 2.42 1.35 -1.79
CA THR A 245 3.49 2.16 -2.40
C THR A 245 4.85 1.93 -1.76
N TYR A 246 4.90 1.68 -0.46
CA TYR A 246 6.15 1.57 0.28
C TYR A 246 6.37 0.16 0.83
N ASN A 247 7.64 -0.24 0.97
CA ASN A 247 8.00 -1.45 1.71
C ASN A 247 7.64 -1.30 3.19
N ASN A 248 6.73 -2.14 3.68
CA ASN A 248 6.24 -2.18 5.05
C ASN A 248 5.69 -3.58 5.38
N PRO A 249 5.48 -3.92 6.66
CA PRO A 249 5.06 -5.27 7.08
C PRO A 249 3.75 -5.78 6.46
N CYS A 250 2.84 -4.88 6.06
CA CYS A 250 1.53 -5.23 5.50
C CYS A 250 1.51 -5.32 3.96
N GLN A 251 2.54 -4.83 3.27
CA GLN A 251 2.54 -4.72 1.80
C GLN A 251 2.39 -6.09 1.14
N GLN A 252 3.18 -7.08 1.57
CA GLN A 252 3.15 -8.42 0.97
C GLN A 252 1.79 -9.09 1.13
N HIS A 253 1.18 -9.00 2.31
CA HIS A 253 -0.17 -9.52 2.56
C HIS A 253 -1.20 -8.88 1.63
N LEU A 254 -1.11 -7.56 1.41
CA LEU A 254 -2.02 -6.85 0.50
C LEU A 254 -1.84 -7.33 -0.95
N LEU A 255 -0.61 -7.44 -1.43
CA LEU A 255 -0.29 -7.95 -2.77
C LEU A 255 -0.83 -9.37 -2.98
N GLU A 256 -0.60 -10.26 -2.02
CA GLU A 256 -1.09 -11.64 -2.07
C GLU A 256 -2.62 -11.72 -2.15
N ILE A 257 -3.33 -10.91 -1.36
CA ILE A 257 -4.79 -10.91 -1.34
C ILE A 257 -5.35 -10.42 -2.68
N PHE A 258 -4.78 -9.37 -3.26
CA PHE A 258 -5.16 -8.92 -4.61
C PHE A 258 -4.93 -10.00 -5.67
N ASN A 259 -3.82 -10.75 -5.58
CA ASN A 259 -3.50 -11.81 -6.55
C ASN A 259 -4.39 -13.06 -6.39
N LYS A 260 -4.86 -13.36 -5.18
CA LYS A 260 -5.77 -14.48 -4.89
C LYS A 260 -7.24 -14.16 -5.21
N LEU A 261 -7.59 -12.89 -5.42
CA LEU A 261 -8.97 -12.43 -5.58
C LEU A 261 -9.72 -13.06 -6.79
N PRO A 262 -9.14 -13.20 -8.00
CA PRO A 262 -9.83 -13.84 -9.12
C PRO A 262 -10.24 -15.29 -8.83
N LEU A 263 -9.32 -16.07 -8.26
CA LEU A 263 -9.59 -17.45 -7.83
C LEU A 263 -10.65 -17.47 -6.73
N TYR A 264 -10.59 -16.54 -5.78
CA TYR A 264 -11.62 -16.39 -4.77
C TYR A 264 -13.00 -16.14 -5.39
N MET A 265 -13.10 -15.27 -6.40
CA MET A 265 -14.37 -14.99 -7.08
C MET A 265 -14.91 -16.20 -7.83
N ARG A 266 -14.05 -16.98 -8.50
CA ARG A 266 -14.46 -18.27 -9.09
C ARG A 266 -15.07 -19.19 -8.04
N ASN A 267 -14.35 -19.42 -6.94
CA ASN A 267 -14.81 -20.31 -5.88
C ASN A 267 -16.12 -19.81 -5.23
N SER A 268 -16.29 -18.48 -5.12
CA SER A 268 -17.53 -17.86 -4.63
C SER A 268 -18.72 -18.14 -5.57
N ILE A 269 -18.53 -17.99 -6.88
CA ILE A 269 -19.53 -18.31 -7.90
C ILE A 269 -19.94 -19.79 -7.81
N GLU A 270 -18.96 -20.70 -7.77
CA GLU A 270 -19.20 -22.15 -7.66
C GLU A 270 -20.00 -22.49 -6.40
N LEU A 271 -19.60 -21.95 -5.24
CA LEU A 271 -20.30 -22.14 -3.98
C LEU A 271 -21.75 -21.62 -4.02
N ASN A 272 -21.97 -20.45 -4.62
CA ASN A 272 -23.30 -19.87 -4.77
C ASN A 272 -24.17 -20.70 -5.73
N MET A 273 -23.60 -21.25 -6.79
CA MET A 273 -24.29 -22.19 -7.69
C MET A 273 -24.71 -23.47 -6.97
N GLU A 274 -23.87 -24.01 -6.09
CA GLU A 274 -24.22 -25.20 -5.29
C GLU A 274 -25.43 -24.94 -4.39
N LYS A 275 -25.46 -23.79 -3.71
CA LYS A 275 -26.52 -23.42 -2.76
C LYS A 275 -27.78 -22.85 -3.41
N ALA A 276 -27.70 -22.42 -4.67
CA ALA A 276 -28.76 -21.70 -5.37
C ALA A 276 -30.12 -22.41 -5.34
N ALA A 277 -30.15 -23.73 -5.57
CA ALA A 277 -31.38 -24.51 -5.58
C ALA A 277 -32.08 -24.50 -4.21
N GLU A 278 -31.32 -24.67 -3.14
CA GLU A 278 -31.83 -24.65 -1.76
C GLU A 278 -32.38 -23.27 -1.41
N GLU A 279 -31.67 -22.20 -1.75
CA GLU A 279 -32.11 -20.83 -1.48
C GLU A 279 -33.38 -20.45 -2.26
N VAL A 280 -33.53 -20.92 -3.50
CA VAL A 280 -34.77 -20.75 -4.27
C VAL A 280 -35.94 -21.47 -3.60
N VAL A 281 -35.74 -22.72 -3.13
CA VAL A 281 -36.77 -23.48 -2.41
C VAL A 281 -37.12 -22.82 -1.08
N LYS A 282 -36.12 -22.35 -0.31
CA LYS A 282 -36.35 -21.59 0.92
C LYS A 282 -37.20 -20.36 0.67
N PHE A 283 -36.91 -19.59 -0.38
CA PHE A 283 -37.70 -18.41 -0.72
C PHE A 283 -39.16 -18.80 -1.01
N TYR A 284 -39.41 -19.78 -1.88
CA TYR A 284 -40.78 -20.25 -2.16
C TYR A 284 -41.48 -20.77 -0.90
N SER A 285 -40.78 -21.54 -0.07
CA SER A 285 -41.31 -22.01 1.20
C SER A 285 -41.62 -20.87 2.15
N SER A 286 -41.00 -19.70 2.04
CA SER A 286 -41.33 -18.56 2.91
C SER A 286 -42.60 -17.82 2.48
N LEU A 287 -43.03 -17.95 1.22
CA LEU A 287 -44.16 -17.22 0.64
C LEU A 287 -45.51 -17.55 1.31
N HIS A 288 -45.70 -18.75 1.86
CA HIS A 288 -46.96 -19.08 2.54
C HIS A 288 -47.23 -18.18 3.75
N ARG A 289 -46.19 -17.68 4.40
CA ARG A 289 -46.30 -16.85 5.62
C ARG A 289 -46.95 -15.50 5.37
N VAL A 290 -46.92 -15.04 4.12
CA VAL A 290 -47.46 -13.75 3.70
C VAL A 290 -48.83 -13.88 3.00
N ILE A 291 -49.36 -15.10 2.86
CA ILE A 291 -50.73 -15.31 2.39
C ILE A 291 -51.70 -14.76 3.45
N GLY A 292 -52.72 -14.04 3.01
CA GLY A 292 -53.67 -13.32 3.85
C GLY A 292 -53.20 -11.93 4.28
N TRP A 293 -51.93 -11.57 4.07
CA TRP A 293 -51.43 -10.23 4.34
C TRP A 293 -51.94 -9.25 3.29
N LYS A 294 -52.04 -7.98 3.67
CA LYS A 294 -52.45 -6.87 2.80
C LYS A 294 -51.22 -6.13 2.29
N LEU A 295 -51.15 -5.98 0.97
CA LEU A 295 -50.24 -5.03 0.32
C LEU A 295 -50.91 -3.66 0.35
N LYS A 296 -50.25 -2.72 1.01
CA LYS A 296 -50.64 -1.32 1.11
C LYS A 296 -49.66 -0.48 0.30
N ILE A 297 -50.20 0.36 -0.58
CA ILE A 297 -49.46 1.34 -1.36
C ILE A 297 -50.15 2.68 -1.12
N THR A 298 -49.42 3.69 -0.65
CA THR A 298 -49.99 5.02 -0.39
C THR A 298 -50.75 5.54 -1.62
N GLY A 299 -52.00 5.96 -1.41
CA GLY A 299 -52.86 6.48 -2.48
C GLY A 299 -53.60 5.41 -3.31
N LEU A 300 -53.42 4.12 -2.99
CA LEU A 300 -54.16 3.01 -3.63
C LEU A 300 -54.91 2.17 -2.59
N ASP A 301 -55.94 1.47 -3.05
CA ASP A 301 -56.69 0.53 -2.24
C ASP A 301 -55.81 -0.62 -1.75
N GLU A 302 -55.95 -0.96 -0.46
CA GLU A 302 -55.29 -2.11 0.13
C GLU A 302 -55.77 -3.41 -0.54
N ARG A 303 -54.83 -4.27 -0.94
CA ARG A 303 -55.16 -5.57 -1.53
C ARG A 303 -54.58 -6.70 -0.72
N ALA A 304 -55.45 -7.61 -0.29
CA ALA A 304 -55.05 -8.87 0.33
C ALA A 304 -54.41 -9.82 -0.70
N ILE A 305 -53.35 -10.49 -0.29
CA ILE A 305 -52.74 -11.61 -1.02
C ILE A 305 -53.56 -12.85 -0.71
N LYS A 306 -54.33 -13.33 -1.68
CA LYS A 306 -55.29 -14.43 -1.50
C LYS A 306 -54.63 -15.80 -1.51
N ASP A 307 -53.63 -15.97 -2.38
CA ASP A 307 -52.98 -17.26 -2.61
C ASP A 307 -51.56 -17.09 -3.16
N GLU A 308 -50.83 -18.20 -3.21
CA GLU A 308 -49.46 -18.26 -3.72
C GLU A 308 -49.38 -17.89 -5.22
N LYS A 309 -50.42 -18.17 -6.00
CA LYS A 309 -50.46 -17.87 -7.45
C LYS A 309 -50.50 -16.36 -7.68
N GLN A 310 -51.29 -15.63 -6.90
CA GLN A 310 -51.33 -14.17 -6.90
C GLN A 310 -49.98 -13.59 -6.50
N LEU A 311 -49.35 -14.13 -5.46
CA LEU A 311 -48.03 -13.67 -5.01
C LEU A 311 -46.94 -13.90 -6.06
N LYS A 312 -46.88 -15.09 -6.67
CA LYS A 312 -45.96 -15.37 -7.80
C LYS A 312 -46.20 -14.43 -8.98
N ARG A 313 -47.46 -14.06 -9.25
CA ARG A 313 -47.78 -13.07 -10.29
C ARG A 313 -47.26 -11.67 -9.92
N LEU A 314 -47.41 -11.25 -8.66
CA LEU A 314 -46.89 -9.97 -8.18
C LEU A 314 -45.37 -9.90 -8.28
N ILE A 315 -44.66 -10.98 -7.93
CA ILE A 315 -43.21 -11.08 -8.09
C ILE A 315 -42.80 -10.94 -9.57
N LYS A 316 -43.51 -11.60 -10.50
CA LYS A 316 -43.27 -11.45 -11.94
C LYS A 316 -43.52 -10.01 -12.42
N ILE A 317 -44.57 -9.35 -11.90
CA ILE A 317 -44.88 -7.96 -12.24
C ILE A 317 -43.77 -7.04 -11.72
N TYR A 318 -43.29 -7.25 -10.49
CA TYR A 318 -42.21 -6.47 -9.90
C TYR A 318 -40.94 -6.52 -10.76
N TYR A 319 -40.55 -7.68 -11.29
CA TYR A 319 -39.39 -7.75 -12.19
C TYR A 319 -39.60 -7.03 -13.53
N LYS A 320 -40.85 -6.83 -13.95
CA LYS A 320 -41.18 -6.09 -15.18
C LYS A 320 -41.32 -4.59 -14.92
N TYR A 321 -41.77 -4.22 -13.73
CA TYR A 321 -42.05 -2.85 -13.29
C TYR A 321 -41.58 -2.71 -11.84
N SER A 322 -40.28 -2.54 -11.65
CA SER A 322 -39.69 -2.36 -10.32
C SER A 322 -40.24 -1.09 -9.67
N PHE A 323 -40.33 -1.09 -8.34
CA PHE A 323 -40.65 0.13 -7.61
C PHE A 323 -39.60 1.19 -7.92
N ASP A 324 -40.03 2.45 -8.05
CA ASP A 324 -39.07 3.55 -7.99
C ASP A 324 -38.58 3.63 -6.54
N THR A 325 -37.26 3.60 -6.34
CA THR A 325 -36.58 3.73 -5.04
C THR A 325 -37.05 4.95 -4.21
N ARG A 326 -37.72 5.93 -4.82
CA ARG A 326 -38.29 7.11 -4.14
C ARG A 326 -39.74 6.92 -3.68
N GLN A 327 -40.39 5.80 -3.98
CA GLN A 327 -41.77 5.52 -3.57
C GLN A 327 -41.83 5.15 -2.08
N THR A 328 -42.28 6.11 -1.28
CA THR A 328 -42.55 5.89 0.14
C THR A 328 -43.97 5.35 0.36
N GLY A 329 -44.12 4.45 1.33
CA GLY A 329 -45.43 3.93 1.75
C GLY A 329 -45.95 2.70 1.00
N ILE A 330 -45.03 1.89 0.47
CA ILE A 330 -45.32 0.49 0.12
C ILE A 330 -44.97 -0.37 1.34
N LEU A 331 -45.94 -1.14 1.83
CA LEU A 331 -45.70 -2.10 2.91
C LEU A 331 -46.63 -3.31 2.80
N LEU A 332 -46.17 -4.42 3.34
CA LEU A 332 -46.97 -5.62 3.54
C LEU A 332 -47.33 -5.75 5.03
N THR A 333 -48.62 -5.88 5.36
CA THR A 333 -49.09 -5.96 6.76
C THR A 333 -50.12 -7.05 6.98
N ASN A 334 -50.09 -7.66 8.15
CA ASN A 334 -51.18 -8.49 8.66
C ASN A 334 -51.98 -7.80 9.80
N GLY A 335 -51.75 -6.50 10.03
CA GLY A 335 -52.34 -5.72 11.12
C GLY A 335 -51.55 -5.74 12.44
N VAL A 336 -50.60 -6.66 12.59
CA VAL A 336 -49.72 -6.77 13.78
C VAL A 336 -48.27 -6.50 13.41
N ASN A 337 -47.81 -7.12 12.32
CA ASN A 337 -46.46 -7.02 11.79
C ASN A 337 -46.48 -6.31 10.44
N ASN A 338 -45.40 -5.59 10.15
CA ASN A 338 -45.20 -4.87 8.91
C ASN A 338 -43.86 -5.25 8.28
N ILE A 339 -43.87 -5.49 6.96
CA ILE A 339 -42.65 -5.61 6.14
C ILE A 339 -42.62 -4.39 5.21
N LEU A 340 -41.60 -3.57 5.36
CA LEU A 340 -41.40 -2.37 4.56
C LEU A 340 -40.91 -2.71 3.14
N ALA A 341 -41.12 -1.79 2.20
CA ALA A 341 -40.68 -1.93 0.80
C ALA A 341 -39.22 -2.37 0.66
N GLU A 342 -38.31 -1.76 1.43
CA GLU A 342 -36.86 -2.06 1.41
C GLU A 342 -36.58 -3.54 1.72
N ASN A 343 -37.25 -4.10 2.74
CA ASN A 343 -37.10 -5.52 3.10
C ASN A 343 -37.70 -6.46 2.03
N ILE A 344 -38.76 -6.03 1.35
CA ILE A 344 -39.35 -6.77 0.23
C ILE A 344 -38.37 -6.78 -0.94
N GLU A 345 -37.83 -5.62 -1.29
CA GLU A 345 -36.84 -5.44 -2.36
C GLU A 345 -35.59 -6.27 -2.11
N ASP A 346 -35.03 -6.23 -0.90
CA ASP A 346 -33.87 -7.04 -0.51
C ASP A 346 -34.14 -8.54 -0.68
N SER A 347 -35.30 -9.01 -0.23
CA SER A 347 -35.70 -10.41 -0.35
C SER A 347 -35.85 -10.83 -1.81
N LEU A 348 -36.48 -9.99 -2.65
CA LEU A 348 -36.64 -10.23 -4.08
C LEU A 348 -35.32 -10.14 -4.85
N SER A 349 -34.40 -9.26 -4.42
CA SER A 349 -33.06 -9.13 -4.97
C SER A 349 -32.20 -10.38 -4.70
N LYS A 350 -32.25 -10.90 -3.47
CA LYS A 350 -31.60 -12.18 -3.09
C LYS A 350 -32.18 -13.35 -3.87
N TYR A 351 -33.51 -13.46 -3.94
CA TYR A 351 -34.17 -14.50 -4.72
C TYR A 351 -33.79 -14.44 -6.21
N SER A 352 -33.76 -13.23 -6.79
CA SER A 352 -33.32 -13.02 -8.18
C SER A 352 -31.90 -13.52 -8.42
N LEU A 353 -30.99 -13.25 -7.49
CA LEU A 353 -29.60 -13.70 -7.57
C LEU A 353 -29.49 -15.22 -7.50
N SER A 354 -30.12 -15.84 -6.51
CA SER A 354 -30.12 -17.30 -6.37
C SER A 354 -30.70 -17.97 -7.62
N LYS A 355 -31.74 -17.38 -8.23
CA LYS A 355 -32.28 -17.85 -9.50
C LYS A 355 -31.27 -17.72 -10.65
N ALA A 356 -30.55 -16.60 -10.74
CA ALA A 356 -29.52 -16.39 -11.76
C ALA A 356 -28.36 -17.40 -11.62
N TYR A 357 -27.91 -17.67 -10.39
CA TYR A 357 -26.92 -18.73 -10.14
C TYR A 357 -27.43 -20.13 -10.49
N LEU A 358 -28.70 -20.43 -10.23
CA LEU A 358 -29.32 -21.69 -10.62
C LEU A 358 -29.42 -21.85 -12.15
N GLU A 359 -29.75 -20.76 -12.85
CA GLU A 359 -29.77 -20.70 -14.31
C GLU A 359 -28.36 -20.86 -14.89
N LEU A 360 -27.34 -20.24 -14.27
CA LEU A 360 -25.94 -20.41 -14.64
C LEU A 360 -25.48 -21.87 -14.48
N LYS A 361 -25.85 -22.53 -13.37
CA LYS A 361 -25.56 -23.95 -13.12
C LYS A 361 -26.19 -24.89 -14.14
N SER A 362 -27.34 -24.51 -14.68
CA SER A 362 -28.05 -25.32 -15.68
C SER A 362 -27.60 -25.00 -17.12
N ASN A 363 -26.63 -24.09 -17.30
CA ASN A 363 -26.20 -23.62 -18.61
C ASN A 363 -25.14 -24.58 -19.22
N PRO A 364 -25.32 -25.05 -20.47
CA PRO A 364 -24.32 -25.89 -21.14
C PRO A 364 -22.94 -25.24 -21.29
N HIS A 365 -22.87 -23.90 -21.32
CA HIS A 365 -21.65 -23.11 -21.42
C HIS A 365 -21.25 -22.48 -20.07
N GLN A 366 -21.57 -23.11 -18.93
CA GLN A 366 -21.30 -22.50 -17.62
C GLN A 366 -19.83 -22.13 -17.44
N SER A 367 -18.89 -23.01 -17.82
CA SER A 367 -17.46 -22.79 -17.59
C SER A 367 -17.01 -21.54 -18.33
N GLU A 368 -17.37 -21.43 -19.61
CA GLU A 368 -17.03 -20.27 -20.44
C GLU A 368 -17.64 -18.97 -19.88
N ARG A 369 -18.87 -19.02 -19.35
CA ARG A 369 -19.48 -17.85 -18.70
C ARG A 369 -18.75 -17.44 -17.43
N ILE A 370 -18.37 -18.41 -16.58
CA ILE A 370 -17.59 -18.13 -15.37
C ILE A 370 -16.21 -17.57 -15.75
N ASP A 371 -15.53 -18.16 -16.73
CA ASP A 371 -14.24 -17.69 -17.22
C ASP A 371 -14.32 -16.24 -17.71
N ARG A 372 -15.37 -15.89 -18.47
CA ARG A 372 -15.60 -14.50 -18.91
C ARG A 372 -15.81 -13.54 -17.72
N ILE A 373 -16.56 -13.94 -16.71
CA ILE A 373 -16.77 -13.12 -15.49
C ILE A 373 -15.44 -12.94 -14.75
N VAL A 374 -14.67 -14.02 -14.56
CA VAL A 374 -13.38 -13.98 -13.86
C VAL A 374 -12.37 -13.13 -14.62
N ASN A 375 -12.28 -13.24 -15.95
CA ASN A 375 -11.41 -12.39 -16.77
C ASN A 375 -11.78 -10.89 -16.64
N GLU A 376 -13.06 -10.58 -16.52
CA GLU A 376 -13.51 -9.21 -16.28
C GLU A 376 -13.13 -8.73 -14.86
N VAL A 377 -13.24 -9.60 -13.85
CA VAL A 377 -12.74 -9.31 -12.50
C VAL A 377 -11.24 -9.03 -12.50
N GLU A 378 -10.44 -9.83 -13.22
CA GLU A 378 -9.00 -9.58 -13.39
C GLU A 378 -8.75 -8.20 -14.00
N ARG A 379 -9.49 -7.84 -15.06
CA ARG A 379 -9.40 -6.50 -15.67
C ARG A 379 -9.70 -5.38 -14.68
N VAL A 380 -10.74 -5.53 -13.85
CA VAL A 380 -11.10 -4.55 -12.81
C VAL A 380 -10.01 -4.43 -11.74
N ILE A 381 -9.45 -5.56 -11.32
CA ILE A 381 -8.35 -5.61 -10.34
C ILE A 381 -7.12 -4.93 -10.91
N ASP A 382 -6.72 -5.25 -12.14
CA ASP A 382 -5.54 -4.68 -12.78
C ASP A 382 -5.69 -3.17 -13.01
N ALA A 383 -6.89 -2.70 -13.37
CA ALA A 383 -7.18 -1.27 -13.41
C ALA A 383 -7.00 -0.59 -12.04
N TYR A 384 -7.43 -1.25 -10.95
CA TYR A 384 -7.23 -0.72 -9.60
C TYR A 384 -5.75 -0.70 -9.19
N LYS A 385 -5.02 -1.78 -9.48
CA LYS A 385 -3.56 -1.87 -9.26
C LYS A 385 -2.82 -0.81 -10.07
N ALA A 386 -3.20 -0.56 -11.32
CA ALA A 386 -2.63 0.50 -12.14
C ALA A 386 -2.86 1.89 -11.52
N ASN A 387 -4.06 2.14 -10.97
CA ASN A 387 -4.32 3.37 -10.24
C ASN A 387 -3.47 3.50 -8.97
N LEU A 388 -3.25 2.41 -8.22
CA LEU A 388 -2.34 2.41 -7.07
C LEU A 388 -0.88 2.66 -7.50
N ASN A 389 -0.43 2.01 -8.58
CA ASN A 389 0.89 2.22 -9.15
C ASN A 389 1.10 3.66 -9.63
N SER A 390 0.04 4.35 -10.08
CA SER A 390 0.13 5.75 -10.49
C SER A 390 0.48 6.71 -9.34
N LEU A 391 0.30 6.28 -8.08
CA LEU A 391 0.72 7.02 -6.88
C LEU A 391 2.23 6.92 -6.61
N SER A 392 2.94 6.11 -7.39
CA SER A 392 4.40 6.04 -7.40
C SER A 392 5.00 6.91 -8.51
N PHE A 393 6.30 7.22 -8.42
CA PHE A 393 7.04 7.96 -9.45
C PHE A 393 7.83 7.06 -10.43
N ASN A 394 7.40 5.80 -10.57
CA ASN A 394 8.06 4.77 -11.38
C ASN A 394 8.21 5.14 -12.86
#